data_AF-A0ABD1G408-F1
#
_entry.id   AF-A0ABD1G408-F1
#
_cell.length_a   1.000
_cell.length_b   1.000
_cell.length_c   1.000
_cell.angle_alpha   90.00
_cell.angle_beta   90.00
_cell.angle_gamma   90.00
#
_symmetry.space_group_name_H-M   'P 1'
#
loop_
_entity.id
_entity.type
_entity.pdbx_description
1 polymer ?
#
loop_
_entity_poly.entity_id
_entity_poly.type
_entity_poly.pdbx_seq_one_letter_code
_entity_poly.pdbx_strand_id
1 'polypeptide(L)'
;MRMMGGVWFANFLVFYLVAVAGDLAGSSPTRKKVVIEGYVSCVYCVMEGGPGSVIKTDLLPGAVVKLQCNNRQKASWEEQTETGGDGRFSFKPLKVTSWGAHKCKIFLIFSPRAVCPIIIYGEC
;
A
#
# COMPACT_ATOMS: atom_id res chain seq x y z
N MET A 1 10.33 -4.14 14.04
CA MET A 1 9.82 -2.76 14.13
C MET A 1 8.82 -2.55 13.00
N ARG A 2 7.54 -2.33 13.32
CA ARG A 2 6.48 -2.00 12.36
C ARG A 2 6.63 -0.53 11.97
N MET A 3 6.87 -0.24 10.71
CA MET A 3 6.76 1.13 10.18
C MET A 3 5.45 1.20 9.40
N MET A 4 4.50 1.99 9.92
CA MET A 4 3.24 2.30 9.24
C MET A 4 3.49 3.57 8.42
N GLY A 5 3.68 3.43 7.12
CA GLY A 5 3.80 4.57 6.21
C GLY A 5 2.48 4.76 5.47
N GLY A 6 1.74 5.83 5.78
CA GLY A 6 0.55 6.25 5.03
C GLY A 6 0.88 7.43 4.12
N VAL A 7 0.39 7.41 2.88
CA VAL A 7 0.44 8.55 1.97
C VAL A 7 -1.00 8.87 1.57
N TRP A 8 -1.44 10.09 1.87
CA TRP A 8 -2.81 10.55 1.66
C TRP A 8 -2.92 11.20 0.29
N PHE A 9 -3.49 10.49 -0.69
CA PHE A 9 -3.93 11.10 -1.95
C PHE A 9 -5.41 10.74 -2.16
N ALA A 10 -6.29 11.75 -2.19
CA ALA A 10 -7.68 11.63 -2.64
C ALA A 10 -8.57 10.55 -1.97
N ASN A 11 -8.44 10.31 -0.64
CA ASN A 11 -9.21 9.32 0.15
C ASN A 11 -9.01 7.85 -0.21
N PHE A 12 -8.01 7.56 -1.05
CA PHE A 12 -7.52 6.22 -1.25
C PHE A 12 -6.50 5.90 -0.19
N LEU A 13 -6.71 4.76 0.47
CA LEU A 13 -5.82 4.31 1.50
C LEU A 13 -5.15 3.01 1.04
N VAL A 14 -3.83 3.08 0.91
CA VAL A 14 -2.97 1.95 0.57
C VAL A 14 -2.32 1.46 1.86
N PHE A 15 -2.77 0.32 2.36
CA PHE A 15 -2.12 -0.37 3.46
C PHE A 15 -1.24 -1.49 2.91
N TYR A 16 -0.01 -1.58 3.41
CA TYR A 16 0.89 -2.67 3.04
C TYR A 16 1.79 -3.09 4.20
N LEU A 17 2.22 -4.33 4.14
CA LEU A 17 3.18 -4.94 5.04
C LEU A 17 4.34 -5.48 4.22
N VAL A 18 5.54 -5.32 4.76
CA VAL A 18 6.75 -5.91 4.22
C VAL A 18 7.07 -7.16 5.04
N ALA A 19 6.86 -8.32 4.45
CA ALA A 19 7.28 -9.59 5.00
C ALA A 19 8.75 -9.85 4.60
N VAL A 20 9.58 -10.17 5.59
CA VAL A 20 10.96 -10.58 5.37
C VAL A 20 11.04 -12.07 5.66
N ALA A 21 11.45 -12.87 4.68
CA ALA A 21 11.69 -14.29 4.93
C ALA A 21 12.80 -14.41 5.98
N GLY A 22 12.50 -14.90 7.17
CA GLY A 22 13.47 -15.08 8.24
C GLY A 22 13.84 -16.55 8.38
N ASP A 23 15.09 -16.91 8.09
CA ASP A 23 15.60 -18.22 8.49
C ASP A 23 15.66 -18.31 10.02
N LEU A 24 15.07 -19.36 10.59
CA LEU A 24 15.02 -19.66 12.03
C LEU A 24 16.39 -20.04 12.65
N ALA A 25 17.47 -19.90 11.90
CA ALA A 25 18.83 -20.19 12.36
C ALA A 25 19.64 -18.90 12.38
N GLY A 26 20.15 -18.54 13.55
CA GLY A 26 21.05 -17.42 13.73
C GLY A 26 22.28 -17.54 12.82
N SER A 27 22.43 -16.60 11.90
CA SER A 27 23.68 -15.88 11.59
C SER A 27 23.59 -15.23 10.21
N SER A 28 24.15 -14.02 10.12
CA SER A 28 24.40 -13.21 8.92
C SER A 28 23.35 -12.12 8.58
N PRO A 29 23.77 -10.83 8.50
CA PRO A 29 22.94 -9.72 8.00
C PRO A 29 22.83 -9.77 6.47
N THR A 30 22.61 -10.96 5.92
CA THR A 30 22.56 -11.21 4.48
C THR A 30 21.16 -10.91 3.98
N ARG A 31 21.09 -9.87 3.15
CA ARG A 31 20.02 -9.49 2.21
C ARG A 31 18.93 -10.56 2.02
N LYS A 32 17.96 -10.61 2.94
CA LYS A 32 16.84 -11.56 2.84
C LYS A 32 15.86 -11.09 1.77
N LYS A 33 15.24 -12.06 1.08
CA LYS A 33 14.16 -11.79 0.12
C LYS A 33 12.97 -11.20 0.89
N VAL A 34 12.30 -10.26 0.24
CA VAL A 34 11.11 -9.62 0.79
C VAL A 34 9.91 -9.88 -0.10
N VAL A 35 8.76 -10.01 0.54
CA VAL A 35 7.46 -10.00 -0.12
C VAL A 35 6.71 -8.81 0.45
N ILE A 36 6.10 -8.02 -0.42
CA ILE A 36 5.32 -6.86 -0.02
C ILE A 36 3.88 -7.16 -0.39
N GLU A 37 3.01 -7.21 0.62
CA GLU A 37 1.59 -7.50 0.44
C GLU A 37 0.78 -6.35 0.99
N GLY A 38 -0.33 -6.04 0.34
CA GLY A 38 -1.17 -4.95 0.78
C GLY A 38 -2.54 -5.00 0.14
N TYR A 39 -3.33 -3.97 0.43
CA TYR A 39 -4.62 -3.75 -0.19
C TYR A 39 -4.85 -2.26 -0.40
N VAL A 40 -5.71 -1.96 -1.37
CA VAL A 40 -6.17 -0.61 -1.65
C VAL A 40 -7.63 -0.54 -1.25
N SER A 41 -7.95 0.46 -0.44
CA SER A 41 -9.32 0.69 0.00
C SER A 41 -9.75 2.14 -0.21
N CYS A 42 -11.02 2.31 -0.54
CA CYS A 42 -11.70 3.58 -0.59
C CYS A 42 -12.35 3.84 0.77
N VAL A 43 -11.99 4.95 1.42
CA VAL A 43 -12.64 5.35 2.68
C VAL A 43 -13.59 6.51 2.37
N TYR A 44 -14.84 6.38 2.80
CA TYR A 44 -15.88 7.39 2.60
C TYR A 44 -16.86 7.40 3.75
N CYS A 45 -17.60 8.48 3.91
CA CYS A 45 -18.57 8.64 4.99
C CYS A 45 -19.99 8.67 4.43
N VAL A 46 -20.90 7.96 5.09
CA VAL A 46 -22.31 7.85 4.70
C VAL A 46 -23.16 8.46 5.80
N MET A 47 -24.11 9.32 5.41
CA MET A 47 -25.14 9.84 6.30
C MET A 47 -26.30 8.85 6.35
N GLU A 48 -26.45 8.10 7.43
CA GLU A 48 -27.56 7.16 7.59
C GLU A 48 -28.81 7.84 8.18
N GLY A 49 -29.32 8.86 7.50
CA GLY A 49 -30.63 9.46 7.78
C GLY A 49 -30.80 10.13 9.16
N GLY A 50 -29.72 10.36 9.92
CA GLY A 50 -29.74 10.98 11.25
C GLY A 50 -28.50 11.85 11.53
N PRO A 51 -28.38 12.44 12.73
CA PRO A 51 -27.22 13.22 13.14
C PRO A 51 -26.05 12.29 13.46
N GLY A 52 -25.36 11.80 12.43
CA GLY A 52 -24.17 10.97 12.53
C GLY A 52 -23.68 10.51 11.17
N SER A 53 -22.42 10.75 10.86
CA SER A 53 -21.71 10.20 9.71
C SER A 53 -21.08 8.86 10.12
N VAL A 54 -21.20 7.82 9.27
CA VAL A 54 -20.56 6.51 9.49
C VAL A 54 -19.44 6.33 8.49
N ILE A 55 -18.24 5.98 8.96
CA ILE A 55 -17.10 5.64 8.10
C ILE A 55 -17.32 4.26 7.48
N LYS A 56 -17.31 4.19 6.15
CA LYS A 56 -17.31 2.95 5.38
C LYS A 56 -16.03 2.81 4.58
N THR A 57 -15.62 1.57 4.37
CA THR A 57 -14.40 1.23 3.65
C THR A 57 -14.71 0.13 2.63
N ASP A 58 -14.44 0.42 1.36
CA ASP A 58 -14.60 -0.54 0.27
C ASP A 58 -13.23 -0.94 -0.26
N LEU A 59 -13.00 -2.24 -0.48
CA LEU A 59 -11.82 -2.71 -1.20
C LEU A 59 -11.93 -2.35 -2.68
N LEU A 60 -10.81 -1.96 -3.30
CA LEU A 60 -10.74 -1.53 -4.69
C LEU A 60 -10.06 -2.60 -5.56
N PRO A 61 -10.82 -3.52 -6.17
CA PRO A 61 -10.30 -4.42 -7.18
C PRO A 61 -10.03 -3.67 -8.49
N GLY A 62 -8.94 -4.00 -9.19
CA GLY A 62 -8.55 -3.37 -10.47
C GLY A 62 -7.78 -2.05 -10.35
N ALA A 63 -7.31 -1.71 -9.15
CA ALA A 63 -6.46 -0.55 -8.89
C ALA A 63 -5.00 -0.86 -9.24
N VAL A 64 -4.32 0.07 -9.92
CA VAL A 64 -2.90 -0.11 -10.26
C VAL A 64 -2.05 0.61 -9.23
N VAL A 65 -1.21 -0.17 -8.54
CA VAL A 65 -0.24 0.33 -7.58
C VAL A 65 1.18 0.17 -8.10
N LYS A 66 2.05 1.08 -7.68
CA LYS A 66 3.48 1.12 -8.01
C LYS A 66 4.33 1.02 -6.78
N LEU A 67 5.23 0.05 -6.77
CA LEU A 67 6.36 0.00 -5.85
C LEU A 67 7.52 0.77 -6.46
N GLN A 68 7.90 1.90 -5.87
CA GLN A 68 9.06 2.70 -6.30
C GLN A 68 10.11 2.72 -5.19
N CYS A 69 11.32 2.28 -5.53
CA CYS A 69 12.47 2.25 -4.63
C CYS A 69 13.50 3.29 -5.07
N ASN A 70 13.67 4.33 -4.25
CA ASN A 70 14.65 5.37 -4.49
C ASN A 70 15.88 5.14 -3.60
N ASN A 71 16.97 4.68 -4.20
CA ASN A 71 18.26 4.59 -3.53
C ASN A 71 19.20 5.66 -4.09
N ARG A 72 19.76 6.55 -3.27
CA ARG A 72 20.66 7.62 -3.74
C ARG A 72 21.92 7.10 -4.46
N GLN A 73 22.28 5.83 -4.27
CA GLN A 73 23.49 5.20 -4.82
C GLN A 73 23.22 4.25 -6.00
N LYS A 74 21.96 4.01 -6.38
CA LYS A 74 21.58 3.12 -7.49
C LYS A 74 20.45 3.75 -8.30
N ALA A 75 20.30 3.37 -9.57
CA ALA A 75 19.16 3.80 -10.37
C ALA A 75 17.83 3.50 -9.66
N SER A 76 16.86 4.41 -9.78
CA SER A 76 15.50 4.17 -9.28
C SER A 76 14.93 2.93 -9.97
N TRP A 77 14.25 2.10 -9.19
CA TRP A 77 13.62 0.89 -9.68
C TRP A 77 12.15 0.90 -9.31
N GLU A 78 11.31 0.55 -10.28
CA GLU A 78 9.86 0.62 -10.19
C GLU A 78 9.24 -0.68 -10.70
N GLU A 79 8.21 -1.16 -10.03
CA GLU A 79 7.37 -2.28 -10.44
C GLU A 79 5.91 -1.89 -10.23
N GLN A 80 5.03 -2.34 -11.12
CA GLN A 80 3.59 -2.07 -11.03
C GLN A 80 2.83 -3.38 -10.96
N THR A 81 1.71 -3.36 -10.24
CA THR A 81 0.79 -4.49 -10.18
C THR A 81 -0.63 -3.97 -10.02
N GLU A 82 -1.58 -4.81 -10.39
CA GLU A 82 -3.01 -4.54 -10.25
C GLU A 82 -3.57 -5.27 -9.02
N THR A 83 -4.52 -4.66 -8.33
CA THR A 83 -5.21 -5.33 -7.23
C THR A 83 -6.16 -6.39 -7.77
N GLY A 84 -6.14 -7.57 -7.14
CA GLY A 84 -7.04 -8.67 -7.46
C GLY A 84 -8.50 -8.37 -7.08
N GLY A 85 -9.38 -9.34 -7.29
CA GLY A 85 -10.83 -9.21 -7.00
C GLY A 85 -11.16 -8.90 -5.54
N ASP A 86 -10.23 -9.14 -4.61
CA ASP A 86 -10.31 -8.82 -3.18
C ASP A 86 -9.66 -7.46 -2.84
N GLY A 87 -9.27 -6.65 -3.83
CA GLY A 87 -8.58 -5.38 -3.63
C GLY A 87 -7.17 -5.50 -3.06
N ARG A 88 -6.60 -6.72 -3.01
CA ARG A 88 -5.24 -6.98 -2.52
C ARG A 88 -4.22 -7.02 -3.66
N PHE A 89 -2.98 -6.71 -3.32
CA PHE A 89 -1.85 -6.78 -4.23
C PHE A 89 -0.65 -7.44 -3.54
N SER A 90 0.25 -8.00 -4.35
CA SER A 90 1.52 -8.54 -3.87
C SER A 90 2.65 -8.20 -4.84
N PHE A 91 3.81 -7.83 -4.28
CA PHE A 91 5.06 -7.66 -5.00
C PHE A 91 6.07 -8.67 -4.47
N LYS A 92 6.81 -9.31 -5.39
CA LYS A 92 7.93 -10.22 -5.08
C LYS A 92 9.21 -9.67 -5.71
N PRO A 93 9.69 -8.49 -5.26
CA PRO A 93 10.75 -7.77 -5.92
C PRO A 93 12.10 -8.51 -5.79
N LEU A 94 12.63 -8.99 -6.91
CA LEU A 94 13.93 -9.71 -6.94
C LEU A 94 15.12 -8.80 -6.59
N LYS A 95 15.00 -7.49 -6.85
CA LYS A 95 16.07 -6.50 -6.67
C LYS A 95 16.03 -5.79 -5.32
N VAL A 96 14.96 -5.98 -4.54
CA VAL A 96 14.78 -5.36 -3.23
C VAL A 96 15.11 -6.36 -2.14
N THR A 97 15.94 -5.93 -1.19
CA THR A 97 16.33 -6.74 -0.04
C THR A 97 15.71 -6.17 1.22
N SER A 98 15.73 -6.92 2.32
CA SER A 98 15.26 -6.43 3.63
C SER A 98 15.84 -5.05 4.01
N TRP A 99 17.12 -4.80 3.69
CA TRP A 99 17.76 -3.52 3.92
C TRP A 99 17.35 -2.42 2.93
N GLY A 100 16.94 -2.78 1.72
CA GLY A 100 16.44 -1.83 0.73
C GLY A 100 14.95 -1.49 0.88
N ALA A 101 14.17 -2.36 1.53
CA ALA A 101 12.71 -2.28 1.55
C ALA A 101 12.18 -0.98 2.17
N HIS A 102 12.83 -0.44 3.22
CA HIS A 102 12.43 0.82 3.84
C HIS A 102 12.65 2.05 2.94
N LYS A 103 13.41 1.91 1.84
CA LYS A 103 13.59 2.97 0.82
C LYS A 103 12.56 2.89 -0.29
N CYS A 104 11.71 1.86 -0.27
CA CYS A 104 10.64 1.68 -1.22
C CYS A 104 9.35 2.27 -0.67
N LYS A 105 8.57 2.90 -1.55
CA LYS A 105 7.24 3.44 -1.26
C LYS A 105 6.26 2.88 -2.28
N ILE A 106 5.02 2.70 -1.84
CA ILE A 106 3.92 2.28 -2.71
C ILE A 106 3.09 3.50 -3.05
N PHE A 107 2.72 3.62 -4.31
CA PHE A 107 1.90 4.70 -4.84
C PHE A 107 0.71 4.09 -5.56
N LEU A 108 -0.48 4.65 -5.36
CA LEU A 108 -1.61 4.38 -6.23
C LEU A 108 -1.45 5.20 -7.51
N ILE A 109 -1.37 4.55 -8.68
CA ILE A 109 -1.29 5.25 -9.96
C ILE A 109 -2.66 5.36 -10.61
N PHE A 110 -3.48 4.31 -10.47
CA PHE A 110 -4.79 4.25 -11.11
C PHE A 110 -5.83 3.67 -10.16
N SER A 111 -7.02 4.26 -10.18
CA SER A 111 -8.21 3.73 -9.56
C SER A 111 -9.26 3.43 -10.64
N PRO A 112 -9.87 2.23 -10.63
CA PRO A 112 -10.95 1.88 -11.55
C PRO A 112 -12.26 2.58 -11.18
N ARG A 113 -12.36 3.10 -9.95
CA ARG A 113 -13.44 4.01 -9.56
C ARG A 113 -12.98 5.45 -9.83
N ALA A 114 -13.76 6.16 -10.64
CA ALA A 114 -13.51 7.57 -10.97
C ALA A 114 -13.58 8.50 -9.75
N VAL A 115 -14.35 8.11 -8.73
CA VAL A 115 -14.55 8.89 -7.50
C VAL A 115 -14.48 7.95 -6.30
N CYS A 116 -13.50 8.15 -5.42
CA CYS A 116 -13.70 7.89 -3.99
C CYS A 116 -14.41 9.11 -3.43
N PRO A 117 -15.58 8.99 -2.78
CA PRO A 117 -16.27 10.15 -2.24
C PRO A 117 -15.32 10.98 -1.38
N ILE A 118 -15.18 12.26 -1.76
CA ILE A 118 -14.33 13.21 -1.06
C ILE A 118 -14.95 13.49 0.31
N ILE A 119 -14.14 13.39 1.37
CA ILE A 119 -14.45 13.99 2.66
C ILE A 119 -14.64 15.50 2.42
N ILE A 120 -15.89 15.96 2.40
CA ILE A 120 -16.21 17.39 2.44
C ILE A 120 -16.19 17.76 3.91
N TYR A 121 -15.16 18.52 4.29
CA TYR A 121 -14.98 19.29 5.53
C TYR A 121 -15.97 19.04 6.67
N GLY A 122 -15.43 18.51 7.77
CA GLY A 122 -16.12 18.37 9.05
C GLY A 122 -16.37 16.90 9.33
N GLU A 123 -15.60 16.35 10.27
CA GLU A 123 -15.82 15.08 10.97
C GLU A 123 -16.57 13.97 10.21
N CYS A 124 -15.80 12.92 9.91
CA CYS A 124 -16.21 11.62 10.39
C CYS A 124 -15.45 11.38 11.72
#